data_AF-A0A1R0KND5-F1
#
_entry.id   AF-A0A1R0KND5-F1
#
_cell.length_a   1.000
_cell.length_b   1.000
_cell.length_c   1.000
_cell.angle_alpha   90.00
_cell.angle_beta   90.00
_cell.angle_gamma   90.00
#
_symmetry.space_group_name_H-M   'P 1'
#
loop_
_entity.id
_entity.type
_entity.pdbx_description
1 polymer ?
#
loop_
_entity_poly.entity_id
_entity_poly.type
_entity_poly.pdbx_seq_one_letter_code
_entity_poly.pdbx_strand_id
1 'polypeptide(L)'
;MLGAVALLIVVAAVITAVVVLGAGPAALVAQPRDTAPAALGERELCGIELVMYVETDQDLTATAEKLREDPKARRVLTETKQQAYERFKEMFANRPELLGQTSPDSLPAVVHLVPVAGTDPEAWAADLRQRFPEAEKVDVLDPAPIAARMKVTPPPCPPSGER
;
A
#
# COMPACT_ATOMS: atom_id res chain seq x y z
N MET A 1 15.53 59.15 45.56
CA MET A 1 14.75 57.92 45.30
C MET A 1 15.66 56.74 45.67
N LEU A 2 15.81 56.36 46.94
CA LEU A 2 15.13 55.21 47.60
C LEU A 2 14.64 54.16 46.58
N GLY A 3 14.98 52.88 46.61
CA GLY A 3 15.72 52.02 47.53
C GLY A 3 15.36 50.58 47.14
N ALA A 4 16.34 49.69 47.01
CA ALA A 4 16.09 48.27 46.77
C ALA A 4 15.78 47.56 48.11
N VAL A 5 14.95 46.50 48.07
CA VAL A 5 15.28 45.12 48.53
C VAL A 5 14.00 44.28 48.72
N ALA A 6 13.98 43.18 47.96
CA ALA A 6 13.38 41.84 48.10
C ALA A 6 12.33 41.50 49.18
N LEU A 7 11.31 40.69 48.81
CA LEU A 7 11.06 39.39 49.45
C LEU A 7 10.10 38.43 48.69
N LEU A 8 10.65 37.24 48.38
CA LEU A 8 10.17 35.85 48.36
C LEU A 8 8.82 35.37 47.74
N ILE A 9 8.98 34.55 46.69
CA ILE A 9 8.51 33.16 46.42
C ILE A 9 7.11 32.70 46.88
N VAL A 10 6.42 32.08 45.90
CA VAL A 10 5.70 30.79 45.90
C VAL A 10 4.28 30.96 45.38
N VAL A 11 4.08 30.65 44.09
CA VAL A 11 2.77 30.14 43.63
C VAL A 11 3.06 28.87 42.86
N ALA A 12 2.70 27.75 43.48
CA ALA A 12 2.87 26.41 42.96
C ALA A 12 2.12 26.24 41.64
N ALA A 13 2.83 25.79 40.62
CA ALA A 13 2.23 25.35 39.37
C ALA A 13 1.43 24.07 39.62
N VAL A 14 0.10 24.18 39.59
CA VAL A 14 -0.78 23.02 39.41
C VAL A 14 -1.30 23.10 38.00
N ILE A 15 -0.54 22.54 37.05
CA ILE A 15 -1.02 22.33 35.68
C ILE A 15 -1.86 21.05 35.71
N THR A 16 -3.18 21.20 35.90
CA THR A 16 -4.13 20.13 35.61
C THR A 16 -4.28 20.00 34.10
N ALA A 17 -3.38 19.24 33.47
CA ALA A 17 -3.56 18.81 32.10
C ALA A 17 -4.68 17.75 32.06
N VAL A 18 -5.92 18.19 31.85
CA VAL A 18 -7.00 17.30 31.42
C VAL A 18 -6.77 17.01 29.94
N VAL A 19 -6.10 15.89 29.65
CA VAL A 19 -6.07 15.33 28.28
C VAL A 19 -7.38 14.58 28.09
N VAL A 20 -8.39 15.25 27.56
CA VAL A 20 -9.60 14.56 27.08
C VAL A 20 -9.23 13.83 25.79
N LEU A 21 -9.35 12.50 25.84
CA LEU A 21 -9.27 11.58 24.71
C LEU A 21 -10.37 11.92 23.70
N GLY A 22 -10.06 12.79 22.73
CA GLY A 22 -10.84 12.96 21.52
C GLY A 22 -10.36 11.98 20.47
N ALA A 23 -10.86 10.74 20.49
CA ALA A 23 -10.86 9.89 19.31
C ALA A 23 -11.85 10.50 18.30
N GLY A 24 -11.42 11.54 17.60
CA GLY A 24 -12.15 12.08 16.45
C GLY A 24 -12.20 11.03 15.34
N PRO A 25 -13.22 11.06 14.46
CA PRO A 25 -13.19 10.26 13.25
C PRO A 25 -11.87 10.59 12.54
N ALA A 26 -11.05 9.58 12.25
CA ALA A 26 -9.83 9.76 11.49
C ALA A 26 -10.22 10.48 10.21
N ALA A 27 -9.96 11.79 10.16
CA ALA A 27 -10.08 12.53 8.93
C ALA A 27 -9.20 11.77 7.94
N LEU A 28 -9.80 11.25 6.87
CA LEU A 28 -9.08 10.64 5.78
C LEU A 28 -8.18 11.75 5.21
N VAL A 29 -6.97 11.87 5.74
CA VAL A 29 -5.97 12.79 5.21
C VAL A 29 -5.67 12.23 3.84
N ALA A 30 -6.19 12.90 2.80
CA ALA A 30 -5.85 12.60 1.43
C ALA A 30 -4.32 12.68 1.31
N GLN A 31 -3.70 11.52 1.13
CA GLN A 31 -2.26 11.41 0.96
C GLN A 31 -1.89 12.03 -0.40
N PRO A 32 -0.76 12.74 -0.51
CA PRO A 32 -0.19 13.08 -1.81
C PRO A 32 -0.13 11.82 -2.68
N ARG A 33 -0.68 11.91 -3.90
CA ARG A 33 -0.58 10.82 -4.87
C ARG A 33 0.84 10.77 -5.39
N ASP A 34 1.37 9.57 -5.57
CA ASP A 34 2.60 9.40 -6.35
C ASP A 34 2.31 8.59 -7.61
N THR A 35 2.46 9.28 -8.72
CA THR A 35 2.28 8.72 -10.05
C THR A 35 3.61 8.40 -10.70
N ALA A 36 4.74 8.59 -10.01
CA ALA A 36 6.04 8.21 -10.54
C ALA A 36 6.15 6.68 -10.71
N PRO A 37 6.87 6.21 -11.74
CA PRO A 37 7.22 4.80 -11.87
C PRO A 37 7.96 4.30 -10.64
N ALA A 38 7.52 3.16 -10.10
CA ALA A 38 8.25 2.45 -9.08
C ALA A 38 8.22 0.94 -9.32
N ALA A 39 9.32 0.26 -8.98
CA ALA A 39 9.48 -1.20 -9.12
C ALA A 39 9.31 -1.89 -7.77
N LEU A 40 8.80 -3.12 -7.76
CA LEU A 40 8.60 -3.91 -6.54
C LEU A 40 9.83 -4.77 -6.24
N GLY A 41 10.82 -4.14 -5.58
CA GLY A 41 12.02 -4.74 -4.97
C GLY A 41 11.82 -5.00 -3.48
N GLU A 42 12.54 -4.31 -2.59
CA GLU A 42 12.41 -4.44 -1.11
C GLU A 42 11.13 -3.81 -0.51
N ARG A 43 10.09 -3.56 -1.32
CA ARG A 43 8.87 -2.88 -0.89
C ARG A 43 7.81 -3.92 -0.52
N GLU A 44 7.10 -3.71 0.58
CA GLU A 44 5.99 -4.57 0.99
C GLU A 44 4.67 -3.81 0.94
N LEU A 45 3.68 -4.32 0.18
CA LEU A 45 2.32 -3.78 0.18
C LEU A 45 1.52 -4.37 1.34
N CYS A 46 0.87 -3.51 2.13
CA CYS A 46 0.19 -3.90 3.36
C CYS A 46 -1.26 -3.43 3.49
N GLY A 47 -1.72 -2.60 2.56
CA GLY A 47 -3.08 -2.07 2.51
C GLY A 47 -3.97 -2.85 1.56
N ILE A 48 -5.12 -2.26 1.21
CA ILE A 48 -5.88 -2.72 0.04
C ILE A 48 -5.04 -2.47 -1.21
N GLU A 49 -4.95 -3.48 -2.06
CA GLU A 49 -4.19 -3.47 -3.31
C GLU A 49 -5.06 -4.06 -4.43
N LEU A 50 -4.91 -3.55 -5.65
CA LEU A 50 -5.38 -4.24 -6.84
C LEU A 50 -4.17 -4.81 -7.59
N VAL A 51 -4.27 -6.06 -8.01
CA VAL A 51 -3.20 -6.78 -8.72
C VAL A 51 -3.69 -7.05 -10.12
N MET A 52 -3.02 -6.47 -11.12
CA MET A 52 -3.31 -6.70 -12.52
C MET A 52 -2.20 -7.53 -13.14
N TYR A 53 -2.58 -8.67 -13.71
CA TYR A 53 -1.69 -9.60 -14.38
C TYR A 53 -1.70 -9.35 -15.88
N VAL A 54 -0.51 -9.25 -16.47
CA VAL A 54 -0.30 -9.05 -17.91
C VAL A 54 0.76 -10.01 -18.43
N GLU A 55 0.62 -10.42 -19.68
CA GLU A 55 1.40 -11.51 -20.26
C GLU A 55 2.89 -11.17 -20.42
N THR A 56 3.21 -9.92 -20.79
CA THR A 56 4.57 -9.50 -21.14
C THR A 56 5.06 -8.29 -20.35
N ASP A 57 6.39 -8.17 -20.18
CA ASP A 57 7.01 -6.99 -19.58
C ASP A 57 6.84 -5.70 -20.44
N GLN A 58 6.57 -5.87 -21.74
CA GLN A 58 6.22 -4.76 -22.62
C GLN A 58 4.81 -4.24 -22.31
N ASP A 59 3.84 -5.15 -22.19
CA ASP A 59 2.46 -4.80 -21.82
C ASP A 59 2.42 -4.22 -20.41
N LEU A 60 3.24 -4.73 -19.49
CA LEU A 60 3.46 -4.16 -18.17
C LEU A 60 3.85 -2.68 -18.24
N THR A 61 4.86 -2.35 -19.05
CA THR A 61 5.35 -0.98 -19.18
C THR A 61 4.26 -0.05 -19.72
N ALA A 62 3.60 -0.45 -20.82
CA ALA A 62 2.55 0.35 -21.44
C ALA A 62 1.29 0.50 -20.55
N THR A 63 0.93 -0.55 -19.84
CA THR A 63 -0.22 -0.57 -18.93
C THR A 63 0.05 0.30 -17.71
N ALA A 64 1.24 0.20 -17.12
CA ALA A 64 1.64 1.01 -15.98
C ALA A 64 1.68 2.51 -16.32
N GLU A 65 2.12 2.89 -17.52
CA GLU A 65 2.08 4.30 -17.96
C GLU A 65 0.65 4.86 -17.97
N LYS A 66 -0.31 4.14 -18.57
CA LYS A 66 -1.73 4.54 -18.56
C LYS A 66 -2.30 4.61 -17.15
N LEU A 67 -1.94 3.67 -16.28
CA LEU A 67 -2.47 3.61 -14.91
C LEU A 67 -1.91 4.70 -14.01
N ARG A 68 -0.71 5.23 -14.30
CA ARG A 68 -0.15 6.38 -13.55
C ARG A 68 -0.96 7.64 -13.76
N GLU A 69 -1.68 7.75 -14.87
CA GLU A 69 -2.58 8.86 -15.15
C GLU A 69 -3.98 8.66 -14.55
N ASP A 70 -4.28 7.46 -14.02
CA ASP A 70 -5.57 7.17 -13.42
C ASP A 70 -5.72 7.90 -12.06
N PRO A 71 -6.71 8.80 -11.90
CA PRO A 71 -6.89 9.53 -10.65
C PRO A 71 -7.28 8.63 -9.46
N LYS A 72 -7.67 7.36 -9.69
CA LYS A 72 -7.94 6.40 -8.61
C LYS A 72 -6.66 5.72 -8.12
N ALA A 73 -5.58 5.75 -8.90
CA ALA A 73 -4.29 5.22 -8.51
C ALA A 73 -3.52 6.21 -7.63
N ARG A 74 -3.17 5.77 -6.42
CA ARG A 74 -2.23 6.49 -5.54
C ARG A 74 -0.80 6.08 -5.83
N ARG A 75 -0.56 4.82 -6.17
CA ARG A 75 0.72 4.25 -6.60
C ARG A 75 0.49 3.24 -7.71
N VAL A 76 1.46 3.16 -8.62
CA VAL A 76 1.56 2.13 -9.64
C VAL A 76 2.95 1.53 -9.56
N LEU A 77 3.01 0.29 -9.07
CA LEU A 77 4.24 -0.47 -8.96
C LEU A 77 4.26 -1.57 -10.02
N THR A 78 5.44 -1.84 -10.56
CA THR A 78 5.64 -2.86 -11.59
C THR A 78 6.51 -3.98 -11.06
N GLU A 79 6.13 -5.21 -11.37
CA GLU A 79 6.90 -6.43 -11.17
C GLU A 79 7.02 -7.15 -12.52
N THR A 80 8.24 -7.27 -13.03
CA THR A 80 8.52 -8.01 -14.26
C THR A 80 8.37 -9.52 -14.05
N LYS A 81 8.25 -10.30 -15.13
CA LYS A 81 8.23 -11.78 -15.05
C LYS A 81 9.44 -12.33 -14.27
N GLN A 82 10.62 -11.72 -14.46
CA GLN A 82 11.83 -12.08 -13.71
C GLN A 82 11.71 -11.75 -12.22
N GLN A 83 11.19 -10.57 -11.86
CA GLN A 83 11.00 -10.18 -10.45
C GLN A 83 9.98 -11.09 -9.76
N ALA A 84 8.88 -11.42 -10.45
CA ALA A 84 7.89 -12.37 -9.98
C ALA A 84 8.50 -13.75 -9.72
N TYR A 85 9.43 -14.19 -10.58
CA TYR A 85 10.16 -15.45 -10.37
C TYR A 85 11.10 -15.42 -9.17
N GLU A 86 11.82 -14.32 -8.95
CA GLU A 86 12.65 -14.16 -7.75
C GLU A 86 11.80 -14.23 -6.48
N ARG A 87 10.70 -13.48 -6.42
CA ARG A 87 9.74 -13.53 -5.30
C ARG A 87 9.12 -14.92 -5.12
N PHE A 88 8.82 -15.61 -6.22
CA PHE A 88 8.32 -16.98 -6.19
C PHE A 88 9.34 -17.93 -5.53
N LYS A 89 10.62 -17.83 -5.89
CA LYS A 89 11.68 -18.65 -5.28
C LYS A 89 11.79 -18.42 -3.78
N GLU A 90 11.66 -17.17 -3.33
CA GLU A 90 11.68 -16.85 -1.91
C GLU A 90 10.47 -17.44 -1.17
N MET A 91 9.26 -17.23 -1.71
CA MET A 91 8.02 -17.73 -1.12
C MET A 91 8.00 -19.27 -1.01
N PHE A 92 8.58 -19.95 -1.98
CA PHE A 92 8.58 -21.40 -2.09
C PHE A 92 9.96 -22.03 -1.86
N ALA A 93 10.86 -21.35 -1.15
CA ALA A 93 12.21 -21.82 -0.87
C ALA A 93 12.25 -23.21 -0.22
N ASN A 94 11.23 -23.56 0.56
CA ASN A 94 11.09 -24.85 1.25
C ASN A 94 10.27 -25.89 0.45
N ARG A 95 9.98 -25.63 -0.83
CA ARG A 95 9.16 -26.47 -1.72
C ARG A 95 9.89 -26.71 -3.06
N PRO A 96 11.00 -27.47 -3.06
CA PRO A 96 11.85 -27.66 -4.24
C PRO A 96 11.10 -28.22 -5.46
N GLU A 97 10.03 -28.99 -5.22
CA GLU A 97 9.15 -29.51 -6.26
C GLU A 97 8.45 -28.41 -7.06
N LEU A 98 8.08 -27.29 -6.42
CA LEU A 98 7.45 -26.15 -7.10
C LEU A 98 8.49 -25.31 -7.86
N LEU A 99 9.68 -25.17 -7.28
CA LEU A 99 10.79 -24.45 -7.90
C LEU A 99 11.28 -25.13 -9.18
N GLY A 100 11.31 -26.48 -9.20
CA GLY A 100 11.73 -27.24 -10.38
C GLY A 100 10.72 -27.24 -11.54
N GLN A 101 9.49 -26.80 -11.32
CA GLN A 101 8.40 -26.81 -12.30
C GLN A 101 8.01 -25.42 -12.80
N THR A 102 8.57 -24.37 -12.21
CA THR A 102 8.23 -22.98 -12.51
C THR A 102 9.41 -22.29 -13.17
N SER A 103 9.17 -21.57 -14.26
CA SER A 103 10.16 -20.71 -14.92
C SER A 103 9.66 -19.26 -14.97
N PRO A 104 10.53 -18.27 -15.20
CA PRO A 104 10.10 -16.88 -15.39
C PRO A 104 8.99 -16.73 -16.44
N ASP A 105 9.09 -17.43 -17.56
CA ASP A 105 8.10 -17.33 -18.65
C ASP A 105 6.71 -17.83 -18.26
N SER A 106 6.63 -18.71 -17.25
CA SER A 106 5.36 -19.25 -16.73
C SER A 106 4.65 -18.34 -15.73
N LEU A 107 5.29 -17.26 -15.30
CA LEU A 107 4.72 -16.29 -14.37
C LEU A 107 4.37 -15.00 -15.11
N PRO A 108 3.16 -14.45 -14.93
CA PRO A 108 2.79 -13.18 -15.55
C PRO A 108 3.62 -12.02 -14.98
N ALA A 109 3.74 -10.95 -15.76
CA ALA A 109 4.15 -9.66 -15.24
C ALA A 109 2.97 -9.03 -14.48
N VAL A 110 3.27 -8.19 -13.49
CA VAL A 110 2.25 -7.69 -12.55
C VAL A 110 2.34 -6.19 -12.37
N VAL A 111 1.20 -5.51 -12.54
CA VAL A 111 1.00 -4.14 -12.08
C VAL A 111 0.29 -4.20 -10.72
N HIS A 112 0.96 -3.70 -9.69
CA HIS A 112 0.39 -3.53 -8.37
C HIS A 112 -0.12 -2.11 -8.21
N LEU A 113 -1.38 -1.98 -7.81
CA LEU A 113 -2.09 -0.71 -7.72
C LEU A 113 -2.52 -0.46 -6.30
N VAL A 114 -2.08 0.67 -5.77
CA VAL A 114 -2.55 1.14 -4.47
C VAL A 114 -3.62 2.20 -4.71
N PRO A 115 -4.88 2.00 -4.26
CA PRO A 115 -5.94 2.97 -4.45
C PRO A 115 -5.74 4.22 -3.59
N VAL A 116 -6.22 5.35 -4.10
CA VAL A 116 -6.49 6.54 -3.28
C VAL A 116 -7.50 6.18 -2.19
N ALA A 117 -7.34 6.78 -1.01
CA ALA A 117 -8.27 6.55 0.10
C ALA A 117 -9.72 6.90 -0.30
N GLY A 118 -10.66 6.01 0.01
CA GLY A 118 -12.08 6.16 -0.33
C GLY A 118 -12.46 5.67 -1.74
N THR A 119 -11.51 5.22 -2.56
CA THR A 119 -11.82 4.48 -3.79
C THR A 119 -12.48 3.15 -3.43
N ASP A 120 -13.59 2.83 -4.09
CA ASP A 120 -14.17 1.49 -4.08
C ASP A 120 -13.28 0.55 -4.92
N PRO A 121 -12.58 -0.42 -4.30
CA PRO A 121 -11.61 -1.25 -5.00
C PRO A 121 -12.29 -2.24 -5.96
N GLU A 122 -13.48 -2.73 -5.66
CA GLU A 122 -14.18 -3.70 -6.51
C GLU A 122 -14.77 -3.02 -7.74
N ALA A 123 -15.36 -1.83 -7.56
CA ALA A 123 -15.82 -1.02 -8.68
C ALA A 123 -14.65 -0.58 -9.58
N TRP A 124 -13.49 -0.26 -9.00
CA TRP A 124 -12.30 0.07 -9.79
C TRP A 124 -11.74 -1.16 -10.51
N ALA A 125 -11.68 -2.32 -9.87
CA ALA A 125 -11.26 -3.57 -10.53
C ALA A 125 -12.18 -3.92 -11.70
N ALA A 126 -13.50 -3.73 -11.56
CA ALA A 126 -14.45 -3.94 -12.66
C ALA A 126 -14.20 -2.99 -13.85
N ASP A 127 -13.98 -1.71 -13.57
CA ASP A 127 -13.61 -0.69 -14.58
C ASP A 127 -12.27 -1.03 -15.26
N LEU A 128 -11.27 -1.47 -14.50
CA LEU A 128 -9.98 -1.88 -15.03
C LEU A 128 -10.08 -3.07 -15.98
N ARG A 129 -10.86 -4.11 -15.62
CA ARG A 129 -11.12 -5.26 -16.51
C ARG A 129 -11.79 -4.85 -17.82
N GLN A 130 -12.58 -3.78 -17.81
CA GLN A 130 -13.19 -3.23 -19.03
C GLN A 130 -12.21 -2.40 -19.87
N ARG A 131 -11.37 -1.58 -19.22
CA ARG A 131 -10.40 -0.69 -19.90
C ARG A 131 -9.16 -1.40 -20.43
N PHE A 132 -8.81 -2.52 -19.81
CA PHE A 132 -7.64 -3.34 -20.15
C PHE A 132 -8.08 -4.78 -20.43
N PRO A 133 -8.83 -5.03 -21.54
CA PRO A 133 -9.27 -6.38 -21.90
C PRO A 133 -8.12 -7.35 -22.21
N GLU A 134 -6.92 -6.83 -22.44
CA GLU A 134 -5.68 -7.59 -22.60
C GLU A 134 -5.09 -8.12 -21.28
N ALA A 135 -5.51 -7.59 -20.13
CA ALA A 135 -5.07 -8.09 -18.84
C ALA A 135 -5.64 -9.50 -18.62
N GLU A 136 -4.80 -10.44 -18.22
CA GLU A 136 -5.23 -11.81 -17.91
C GLU A 136 -6.22 -11.81 -16.74
N LYS A 137 -5.94 -10.95 -15.75
CA LYS A 137 -6.74 -10.87 -14.53
C LYS A 137 -6.50 -9.55 -13.82
N VAL A 138 -7.52 -9.09 -13.11
CA VAL A 138 -7.43 -8.02 -12.10
C VAL A 138 -8.07 -8.55 -10.83
N ASP A 139 -7.35 -8.55 -9.71
CA ASP A 139 -7.82 -8.99 -8.40
C ASP A 139 -7.75 -7.87 -7.38
N VAL A 140 -8.64 -7.91 -6.39
CA VAL A 140 -8.55 -7.09 -5.18
C VAL A 140 -7.96 -7.93 -4.06
N LEU A 141 -6.86 -7.47 -3.50
CA LEU A 141 -6.27 -8.00 -2.28
C LEU A 141 -6.65 -7.10 -1.11
N ASP A 142 -7.54 -7.60 -0.26
CA ASP A 142 -7.91 -6.96 1.00
C ASP A 142 -7.48 -7.86 2.18
N PRO A 143 -6.47 -7.46 2.98
CA PRO A 143 -6.02 -8.25 4.11
C PRO A 143 -7.00 -8.22 5.29
N ALA A 144 -7.91 -7.24 5.39
CA ALA A 144 -8.77 -7.09 6.57
C ALA A 144 -9.76 -8.25 6.75
N PRO A 145 -10.49 -8.74 5.72
CA PRO A 145 -11.34 -9.92 5.83
C PRO A 145 -10.58 -11.18 6.25
N ILE A 146 -9.35 -11.35 5.75
CA ILE A 146 -8.49 -12.50 6.07
C ILE A 146 -8.06 -12.44 7.54
N ALA A 147 -7.57 -11.27 7.97
CA ALA A 147 -7.14 -11.05 9.35
C ALA A 147 -8.29 -11.27 10.35
N ALA A 148 -9.49 -10.78 10.03
CA ALA A 148 -10.69 -11.00 10.83
C ALA A 148 -11.04 -12.50 10.98
N ARG A 149 -11.00 -13.26 9.87
CA ARG A 149 -11.24 -14.72 9.89
C ARG A 149 -10.19 -15.46 10.72
N MET A 150 -8.94 -15.04 10.62
CA MET A 150 -7.82 -15.63 11.35
C MET A 150 -7.70 -15.14 12.80
N LYS A 151 -8.53 -14.18 13.22
CA LYS A 151 -8.49 -13.53 14.55
C LYS A 151 -7.12 -12.93 14.87
N VAL A 152 -6.48 -12.35 13.87
CA VAL A 152 -5.20 -11.63 14.01
C VAL A 152 -5.41 -10.15 13.74
N THR A 153 -4.58 -9.32 14.36
CA THR A 153 -4.51 -7.89 14.03
C THR A 153 -3.37 -7.70 13.04
N PRO A 154 -3.64 -7.23 11.81
CA PRO A 154 -2.56 -6.94 10.88
C PRO A 154 -1.69 -5.82 11.44
N PRO A 155 -0.37 -5.85 11.22
CA PRO A 155 0.49 -4.74 11.61
C PRO A 155 -0.01 -3.44 10.98
N PRO A 156 0.15 -2.28 11.65
CA PRO A 156 -0.31 -1.02 11.11
C PRO A 156 0.32 -0.79 9.73
N CYS A 157 -0.52 -0.50 8.75
CA CYS A 157 -0.05 -0.14 7.41
C CYS A 157 0.06 1.38 7.31
N PRO A 158 1.19 1.94 6.86
CA PRO A 158 1.31 3.36 6.65
C PRO A 158 0.26 3.87 5.65
N PRO A 159 -0.13 5.15 5.72
CA PRO A 159 -1.09 5.73 4.77
C PRO A 159 -0.70 5.61 3.28
N SER A 160 0.59 5.43 2.99
CA SER A 160 1.10 5.13 1.64
C SER A 160 0.61 3.78 1.11
N GLY A 161 0.30 2.83 1.98
CA GLY A 161 -0.05 1.45 1.64
C GLY A 161 1.14 0.52 1.44
N GLU A 162 2.36 1.02 1.65
CA GLU A 162 3.63 0.33 1.44
C GLU A 162 4.55 0.47 2.67
N ARG A 163 5.38 -0.53 2.93
CA ARG A 163 6.48 -0.54 3.91
C ARG A 163 7.82 -0.67 3.21
#